data_AF-A0A6N8ZFZ3-F1
#
_entry.id   AF-A0A6N8ZFZ3-F1
#
_cell.length_a   1.000
_cell.length_b   1.000
_cell.length_c   1.000
_cell.angle_alpha   90.00
_cell.angle_beta   90.00
_cell.angle_gamma   90.00
#
_symmetry.space_group_name_H-M   'P 1'
#
loop_
_entity.id
_entity.type
_entity.pdbx_description
1 polymer ?
#
loop_
_entity_poly.entity_id
_entity_poly.type
_entity_poly.pdbx_seq_one_letter_code
_entity_poly.pdbx_strand_id
1 'polypeptide(L)'
;MRWESLIAASRILADLDDNAGSDDDLVSARLGKAVSAAYYAMFHALAQNNADRLVGESETDRESGAWRRTYRSLEHRTAYRQLSEARISDYSDQIRDFGTVFRELQDRRHQADYDPQSRFSRAETLSLIVKAEATIRDFLTATAPERRELAAHVLFPSRA
;
A
#
# COMPACT_ATOMS: atom_id res chain seq x y z
N MET A 1 -3.27 -11.95 1.30
CA MET A 1 -4.38 -11.17 0.74
C MET A 1 -3.86 -10.51 -0.52
N ARG A 2 -4.57 -10.58 -1.65
CA ARG A 2 -4.11 -9.99 -2.91
C ARG A 2 -4.44 -8.49 -2.94
N TRP A 3 -3.51 -7.66 -3.42
CA TRP A 3 -3.68 -6.21 -3.44
C TRP A 3 -4.82 -5.79 -4.39
N GLU A 4 -5.06 -6.55 -5.46
CA GLU A 4 -6.15 -6.33 -6.42
C GLU A 4 -7.52 -6.42 -5.74
N SER A 5 -7.69 -7.36 -4.81
CA SER A 5 -8.93 -7.51 -4.04
C SER A 5 -9.18 -6.31 -3.12
N LEU A 6 -8.12 -5.69 -2.61
CA LEU A 6 -8.21 -4.49 -1.77
C LEU A 6 -8.51 -3.24 -2.59
N ILE A 7 -7.95 -3.12 -3.79
CA ILE A 7 -8.36 -2.08 -4.75
C ILE A 7 -9.84 -2.26 -5.12
N ALA A 8 -10.28 -3.47 -5.44
CA ALA A 8 -11.68 -3.74 -5.74
C ALA A 8 -12.61 -3.38 -4.56
N ALA A 9 -12.25 -3.78 -3.34
CA ALA A 9 -13.00 -3.44 -2.13
C ALA A 9 -13.05 -1.91 -1.89
N SER A 10 -11.92 -1.21 -2.10
CA SER A 10 -11.88 0.24 -1.97
C SER A 10 -12.81 0.96 -2.95
N ARG A 11 -12.89 0.48 -4.21
CA ARG A 11 -13.82 1.00 -5.21
C ARG A 11 -15.26 0.77 -4.82
N ILE A 12 -15.62 -0.44 -4.42
CA ILE A 12 -16.97 -0.75 -3.93
C ILE A 12 -17.35 0.21 -2.80
N LEU A 13 -16.46 0.39 -1.81
CA LEU A 13 -16.70 1.30 -0.71
C LEU A 13 -16.83 2.76 -1.15
N ALA A 14 -16.06 3.23 -2.12
CA ALA A 14 -16.16 4.60 -2.62
C ALA A 14 -17.38 4.82 -3.54
N ASP A 15 -17.82 3.78 -4.24
CA ASP A 15 -18.83 3.89 -5.29
C ASP A 15 -20.27 3.64 -4.82
N LEU A 16 -20.49 3.06 -3.63
CA LEU A 16 -21.86 2.90 -3.09
C LEU A 16 -22.62 4.25 -3.16
N ASP A 17 -23.83 4.20 -3.71
CA ASP A 17 -24.68 5.37 -3.89
C ASP A 17 -25.10 5.94 -2.54
N ASP A 18 -24.87 7.25 -2.37
CA ASP A 18 -25.45 7.99 -1.27
C ASP A 18 -26.86 8.40 -1.67
N ASN A 19 -27.87 7.69 -1.18
CA ASN A 19 -29.26 8.11 -1.35
C ASN A 19 -29.50 9.46 -0.66
N ALA A 20 -30.45 10.25 -1.16
CA ALA A 20 -30.90 11.47 -0.47
C ALA A 20 -31.39 11.09 0.94
N GLY A 21 -30.63 11.45 1.97
CA GLY A 21 -30.87 11.06 3.37
C GLY A 21 -29.82 10.13 3.98
N SER A 22 -28.73 9.83 3.27
CA SER A 22 -27.57 9.13 3.85
C SER A 22 -26.99 9.94 5.01
N ASP A 23 -26.73 9.27 6.13
CA ASP A 23 -26.07 9.88 7.30
C ASP A 23 -24.63 10.29 6.92
N ASP A 24 -24.32 11.58 7.04
CA ASP A 24 -23.02 12.16 6.70
C ASP A 24 -21.86 11.45 7.41
N ASP A 25 -22.07 10.97 8.64
CA ASP A 25 -21.05 10.25 9.39
C ASP A 25 -20.83 8.84 8.82
N LEU A 26 -21.87 8.19 8.31
CA LEU A 26 -21.75 6.91 7.60
C LEU A 26 -20.99 7.08 6.28
N VAL A 27 -21.31 8.13 5.51
CA VAL A 27 -20.60 8.45 4.26
C VAL A 27 -19.12 8.70 4.54
N SER A 28 -18.83 9.53 5.53
CA SER A 28 -17.46 9.83 5.95
C SER A 28 -16.70 8.56 6.39
N ALA A 29 -17.30 7.74 7.26
CA ALA A 29 -16.66 6.51 7.74
C ALA A 29 -16.39 5.53 6.60
N ARG A 30 -17.34 5.37 5.67
CA ARG A 30 -17.21 4.52 4.48
C ARG A 30 -16.06 4.98 3.58
N LEU A 31 -15.98 6.27 3.27
CA LEU A 31 -14.90 6.84 2.45
C LEU A 31 -13.54 6.70 3.15
N GLY A 32 -13.48 6.91 4.47
CA GLY A 32 -12.29 6.63 5.26
C GLY A 32 -11.83 5.16 5.14
N LYS A 33 -12.76 4.20 5.20
CA LYS A 33 -12.42 2.78 4.98
C LYS A 33 -11.96 2.48 3.55
N ALA A 34 -12.49 3.17 2.54
CA ALA A 34 -11.99 3.05 1.17
C ALA A 34 -10.54 3.53 1.05
N VAL A 35 -10.19 4.66 1.67
CA VAL A 35 -8.81 5.17 1.75
C VAL A 35 -7.90 4.17 2.47
N SER A 36 -8.31 3.65 3.62
CA SER A 36 -7.53 2.65 4.37
C SER A 36 -7.30 1.39 3.53
N ALA A 37 -8.31 0.92 2.79
CA ALA A 37 -8.19 -0.24 1.90
C ALA A 37 -7.20 0.01 0.74
N ALA A 38 -7.20 1.20 0.14
CA ALA A 38 -6.24 1.58 -0.91
C ALA A 38 -4.79 1.56 -0.37
N TYR A 39 -4.57 2.07 0.84
CA TYR A 39 -3.27 1.94 1.51
C TYR A 39 -2.88 0.47 1.74
N TYR A 40 -3.80 -0.35 2.26
CA TYR A 40 -3.50 -1.76 2.50
C TYR A 40 -3.18 -2.51 1.20
N ALA A 41 -3.74 -2.09 0.06
CA ALA A 41 -3.34 -2.64 -1.24
C ALA A 41 -1.84 -2.38 -1.51
N MET A 42 -1.37 -1.14 -1.36
CA MET A 42 0.06 -0.78 -1.49
C MET A 42 0.93 -1.58 -0.51
N PHE A 43 0.50 -1.68 0.75
CA PHE A 43 1.20 -2.43 1.79
C PHE A 43 1.34 -3.92 1.43
N HIS A 44 0.26 -4.55 0.99
CA HIS A 44 0.29 -5.96 0.61
C HIS A 44 1.03 -6.21 -0.70
N ALA A 45 1.04 -5.27 -1.65
CA ALA A 45 1.89 -5.34 -2.82
C ALA A 45 3.39 -5.36 -2.44
N LEU A 46 3.82 -4.48 -1.52
CA LEU A 46 5.19 -4.46 -1.02
C LEU A 46 5.53 -5.73 -0.22
N ALA A 47 4.65 -6.14 0.69
CA ALA A 47 4.83 -7.36 1.49
C ALA A 47 4.97 -8.62 0.62
N GLN A 48 4.12 -8.74 -0.40
CA GLN A 48 4.19 -9.83 -1.36
C GLN A 48 5.48 -9.78 -2.19
N ASN A 49 5.85 -8.60 -2.70
CA ASN A 49 7.12 -8.42 -3.40
C ASN A 49 8.30 -8.88 -2.54
N ASN A 50 8.33 -8.51 -1.27
CA ASN A 50 9.44 -8.86 -0.39
C ASN A 50 9.58 -10.38 -0.22
N ALA A 51 8.46 -11.07 -0.01
CA ALA A 51 8.46 -12.52 0.09
C ALA A 51 8.83 -13.20 -1.25
N ASP A 52 8.24 -12.75 -2.36
CA ASP A 52 8.49 -13.29 -3.69
C ASP A 52 9.94 -13.05 -4.18
N ARG A 53 10.60 -11.95 -3.75
CA ARG A 53 11.98 -11.62 -4.15
C ARG A 53 13.06 -12.24 -3.27
N LEU A 54 12.77 -12.49 -1.99
CA LEU A 54 13.74 -13.00 -1.02
C LEU A 54 13.62 -14.50 -0.76
N VAL A 55 12.43 -15.09 -0.96
CA VAL A 55 12.19 -16.52 -0.75
C VAL A 55 11.96 -17.22 -2.09
N GLY A 56 11.03 -16.72 -2.89
CA GLY A 56 10.67 -17.29 -4.19
C GLY A 56 9.19 -17.09 -4.51
N GLU A 57 8.83 -17.24 -5.78
CA GLU A 57 7.48 -16.98 -6.30
C GLU A 57 6.73 -18.24 -6.76
N SER A 58 7.36 -19.42 -6.65
CA SER A 58 6.70 -20.68 -7.00
C SER A 58 5.57 -20.99 -6.00
N GLU A 59 4.67 -21.88 -6.40
CA GLU A 59 3.57 -22.34 -5.53
C GLU A 59 4.12 -22.96 -4.24
N THR A 60 5.13 -23.83 -4.36
CA THR A 60 5.82 -24.45 -3.22
C THR A 60 6.48 -23.41 -2.31
N ASP A 61 7.07 -22.35 -2.87
CA ASP A 61 7.67 -21.27 -2.06
C ASP A 61 6.60 -20.54 -1.24
N ARG A 62 5.45 -20.20 -1.86
CA ARG A 62 4.36 -19.44 -1.23
C ARG A 62 3.68 -20.22 -0.10
N GLU A 63 3.66 -21.54 -0.18
CA GLU A 63 3.18 -22.42 0.89
C GLU A 63 4.18 -22.54 2.04
N SER A 64 5.46 -22.22 1.80
CA SER A 64 6.51 -22.37 2.81
C SER A 64 6.32 -21.46 4.03
N GLY A 65 6.82 -21.91 5.17
CA GLY A 65 6.86 -21.10 6.39
C GLY A 65 7.80 -19.88 6.27
N ALA A 66 8.83 -19.96 5.41
CA ALA A 66 9.75 -18.86 5.16
C ALA A 66 9.04 -17.71 4.45
N TRP A 67 8.31 -18.00 3.36
CA TRP A 67 7.57 -17.00 2.61
C TRP A 67 6.53 -16.29 3.48
N ARG A 68 5.74 -17.06 4.26
CA ARG A 68 4.74 -16.49 5.19
C ARG A 68 5.37 -15.63 6.30
N ARG A 69 6.59 -15.94 6.74
CA ARG A 69 7.31 -15.10 7.70
C ARG A 69 7.78 -13.80 7.04
N THR A 70 8.39 -13.86 5.86
CA THR A 70 8.87 -12.67 5.13
C THR A 70 7.73 -11.74 4.72
N TYR A 71 6.59 -12.29 4.28
CA TYR A 71 5.40 -11.48 3.96
C TYR A 71 4.92 -10.68 5.18
N ARG A 72 4.94 -11.29 6.37
CA ARG A 72 4.45 -10.68 7.61
C ARG A 72 5.47 -9.83 8.35
N SER A 73 6.74 -9.86 7.95
CA SER A 73 7.80 -9.10 8.63
C SER A 73 7.84 -7.63 8.24
N LEU A 74 7.07 -7.22 7.22
CA LEU A 74 6.97 -5.81 6.85
C LEU A 74 6.21 -5.05 7.94
N GLU A 75 6.81 -3.98 8.44
CA GLU A 75 6.22 -3.13 9.48
C GLU A 75 5.88 -1.76 8.93
N HIS A 76 4.67 -1.25 9.21
CA HIS A 76 4.16 0.01 8.65
C HIS A 76 5.08 1.21 8.90
N ARG A 77 5.56 1.38 10.15
CA ARG A 77 6.43 2.50 10.54
C ARG A 77 7.82 2.37 9.90
N THR A 78 8.36 1.15 9.88
CA THR A 78 9.67 0.88 9.29
C THR A 78 9.64 1.12 7.78
N ALA A 79 8.63 0.59 7.08
CA ALA A 79 8.43 0.81 5.65
C ALA A 79 8.35 2.31 5.32
N TYR A 80 7.53 3.07 6.05
CA TYR A 80 7.45 4.52 5.88
C TYR A 80 8.81 5.20 5.99
N ARG A 81 9.55 4.89 7.07
CA ARG A 81 10.87 5.49 7.32
C ARG A 81 11.84 5.12 6.21
N GLN A 82 11.98 3.83 5.87
CA GLN A 82 12.91 3.38 4.84
C GLN A 82 12.59 3.98 3.46
N LEU A 83 11.30 4.15 3.13
CA LEU A 83 10.84 4.80 1.89
C LEU A 83 10.96 6.34 1.90
N SER A 84 11.38 6.93 3.02
CA SER A 84 11.67 8.37 3.14
C SER A 84 13.16 8.70 3.11
N GLU A 85 14.03 7.69 3.14
CA GLU A 85 15.47 7.89 3.18
C GLU A 85 16.01 8.43 1.86
N ALA A 86 17.08 9.23 1.93
CA ALA A 86 17.70 9.86 0.76
C ALA A 86 18.07 8.85 -0.33
N ARG A 87 18.54 7.64 0.06
CA ARG A 87 18.92 6.57 -0.87
C ARG A 87 17.79 6.09 -1.79
N ILE A 88 16.53 6.40 -1.48
CA ILE A 88 15.42 6.12 -2.40
C ILE A 88 15.59 6.91 -3.71
N SER A 89 16.28 8.05 -3.71
CA SER A 89 16.55 8.81 -4.94
C SER A 89 17.42 8.05 -5.94
N ASP A 90 18.18 7.04 -5.51
CA ASP A 90 19.07 6.27 -6.36
C ASP A 90 18.34 5.17 -7.17
N TYR A 91 17.09 4.87 -6.80
CA TYR A 91 16.24 3.91 -7.50
C TYR A 91 15.58 4.54 -8.73
N SER A 92 15.02 3.69 -9.59
CA SER A 92 14.17 4.04 -10.72
C SER A 92 12.93 4.84 -10.33
N ASP A 93 12.36 5.56 -11.30
CA ASP A 93 11.12 6.34 -11.11
C ASP A 93 10.00 5.48 -10.53
N GLN A 94 9.87 4.23 -10.99
CA GLN A 94 8.87 3.27 -10.53
C GLN A 94 8.91 3.07 -9.01
N ILE A 95 10.12 2.96 -8.43
CA ILE A 95 10.30 2.75 -6.99
C ILE A 95 10.20 4.05 -6.21
N ARG A 96 10.71 5.16 -6.77
CA ARG A 96 10.59 6.49 -6.16
C ARG A 96 9.13 6.92 -6.02
N ASP A 97 8.35 6.72 -7.08
CA ASP A 97 6.92 7.02 -7.12
C ASP A 97 6.17 6.09 -6.16
N PHE A 98 6.49 4.80 -6.15
CA PHE A 98 5.95 3.88 -5.16
C PHE A 98 6.17 4.34 -3.72
N GLY A 99 7.41 4.70 -3.36
CA GLY A 99 7.73 5.20 -2.03
C GLY A 99 6.99 6.49 -1.67
N THR A 100 6.82 7.39 -2.64
CA THR A 100 6.09 8.66 -2.46
C THR A 100 4.60 8.41 -2.21
N VAL A 101 3.94 7.64 -3.07
CA VAL A 101 2.50 7.34 -2.96
C VAL A 101 2.20 6.47 -1.74
N PHE A 102 3.10 5.54 -1.40
CA PHE A 102 2.97 4.71 -0.20
C PHE A 102 2.90 5.56 1.07
N ARG A 103 3.81 6.53 1.21
CA ARG A 103 3.85 7.44 2.37
C ARG A 103 2.63 8.34 2.42
N GLU A 104 2.24 8.93 1.28
CA GLU A 104 1.02 9.72 1.18
C GLU A 104 -0.21 8.93 1.64
N LEU A 105 -0.43 7.73 1.12
CA LEU A 105 -1.57 6.90 1.51
C LEU A 105 -1.49 6.41 2.96
N GLN A 106 -0.29 6.23 3.51
CA GLN A 106 -0.13 5.95 4.93
C GLN A 106 -0.59 7.11 5.80
N ASP A 107 -0.23 8.33 5.42
CA ASP A 107 -0.64 9.55 6.12
C ASP A 107 -2.16 9.76 5.99
N ARG A 108 -2.73 9.56 4.79
CA ARG A 108 -4.18 9.61 4.56
C ARG A 108 -4.93 8.53 5.34
N ARG A 109 -4.40 7.31 5.43
CA ARG A 109 -4.97 6.28 6.31
C ARG A 109 -4.93 6.72 7.76
N HIS A 110 -3.83 7.31 8.22
CA HIS A 110 -3.74 7.74 9.62
C HIS A 110 -4.79 8.80 9.95
N GLN A 111 -5.03 9.74 9.03
CA GLN A 111 -6.15 10.68 9.13
C GLN A 111 -7.49 9.94 9.19
N ALA A 112 -7.77 9.07 8.22
CA ALA A 112 -9.03 8.32 8.13
C ALA A 112 -9.35 7.45 9.35
N ASP A 113 -8.34 6.81 9.94
CA ASP A 113 -8.52 5.86 11.03
C ASP A 113 -8.51 6.51 12.43
N TYR A 114 -7.84 7.67 12.60
CA TYR A 114 -7.56 8.23 13.94
C TYR A 114 -7.99 9.69 14.12
N ASP A 115 -8.22 10.46 13.06
CA ASP A 115 -8.72 11.82 13.18
C ASP A 115 -10.25 11.84 12.98
N PRO A 116 -11.04 12.03 14.07
CA PRO A 116 -12.50 12.04 14.00
C PRO A 116 -13.05 13.24 13.20
N GLN A 117 -12.24 14.26 12.94
CA GLN A 117 -12.59 15.43 12.15
C GLN A 117 -12.18 15.29 10.68
N SER A 118 -11.38 14.28 10.34
CA SER A 118 -11.03 14.03 8.94
C SER A 118 -12.29 13.74 8.12
N ARG A 119 -12.38 14.35 6.94
CA ARG A 119 -13.45 14.16 5.98
C ARG A 119 -12.83 13.99 4.60
N PHE A 120 -13.23 12.94 3.90
CA PHE A 120 -12.80 12.66 2.53
C PHE A 120 -13.98 12.87 1.60
N SER A 121 -13.73 13.44 0.43
CA SER A 121 -14.74 13.46 -0.64
C SER A 121 -14.67 12.18 -1.46
N ARG A 122 -15.78 11.83 -2.12
CA ARG A 122 -15.81 10.71 -3.08
C ARG A 122 -14.77 10.88 -4.19
N ALA A 123 -14.65 12.09 -4.74
CA ALA A 123 -13.70 12.40 -5.81
C ALA A 123 -12.24 12.23 -5.36
N GLU A 124 -11.89 12.75 -4.18
CA GLU A 124 -10.55 12.57 -3.59
C GLU A 124 -10.26 11.10 -3.33
N THR A 125 -11.21 10.37 -2.74
CA THR A 125 -11.07 8.94 -2.44
C THR A 125 -10.82 8.12 -3.70
N LEU A 126 -11.61 8.35 -4.77
CA LEU A 126 -11.42 7.68 -6.06
C LEU A 126 -10.07 8.02 -6.69
N SER A 127 -9.62 9.28 -6.60
CA SER A 127 -8.31 9.69 -7.07
C SER A 127 -7.19 8.93 -6.34
N LEU A 128 -7.28 8.77 -5.02
CA LEU A 128 -6.33 8.00 -4.21
C LEU A 128 -6.31 6.52 -4.60
N ILE A 129 -7.47 5.92 -4.87
CA ILE A 129 -7.58 4.52 -5.31
C ILE A 129 -6.94 4.31 -6.67
N VAL A 130 -7.24 5.18 -7.65
CA VAL A 130 -6.65 5.13 -8.99
C VAL A 130 -5.14 5.31 -8.92
N LYS A 131 -4.67 6.27 -8.11
CA LYS A 131 -3.25 6.52 -7.89
C LYS A 131 -2.56 5.30 -7.27
N ALA A 132 -3.14 4.67 -6.25
CA ALA A 132 -2.63 3.45 -5.64
C ALA A 132 -2.49 2.32 -6.67
N GLU A 133 -3.56 2.04 -7.42
CA GLU A 133 -3.56 0.95 -8.42
C GLU A 133 -2.52 1.17 -9.52
N ALA A 134 -2.45 2.37 -10.08
CA ALA A 134 -1.48 2.72 -11.13
C ALA A 134 -0.04 2.57 -10.61
N THR A 135 0.23 3.07 -9.41
CA THR A 135 1.57 3.03 -8.81
C THR A 135 2.00 1.61 -8.46
N ILE A 136 1.08 0.75 -7.98
CA ILE A 136 1.39 -0.68 -7.75
C ILE A 136 1.75 -1.35 -9.07
N ARG A 137 0.98 -1.12 -10.13
CA ARG A 137 1.26 -1.71 -11.45
C ARG A 137 2.62 -1.29 -11.97
N ASP A 138 2.93 0.01 -11.91
CA ASP A 138 4.20 0.55 -12.37
C ASP A 138 5.38 0.03 -11.55
N PHE A 139 5.26 0.01 -10.22
CA PHE A 139 6.23 -0.62 -9.32
C PHE A 139 6.54 -2.07 -9.71
N LEU A 140 5.52 -2.86 -10.07
CA LEU A 140 5.72 -4.25 -10.46
C LEU A 140 6.45 -4.43 -11.80
N THR A 141 6.59 -3.37 -12.61
CA THR A 141 7.42 -3.36 -13.82
C THR A 141 8.90 -3.11 -13.55
N ALA A 142 9.25 -2.58 -12.37
CA ALA A 142 10.65 -2.38 -11.98
C ALA A 142 11.43 -3.71 -12.02
N THR A 143 12.74 -3.60 -12.26
CA THR A 143 13.56 -4.79 -12.50
C THR A 143 13.60 -5.70 -11.28
N ALA A 144 13.72 -7.02 -11.50
CA ALA A 144 13.77 -7.97 -10.39
C ALA A 144 14.95 -7.74 -9.41
N PRO A 145 16.17 -7.39 -9.88
CA PRO A 145 17.27 -7.04 -8.97
C PRO A 145 16.92 -5.84 -8.09
N GLU A 146 16.36 -4.80 -8.67
CA GLU A 146 16.04 -3.56 -7.97
C GLU A 146 14.92 -3.73 -6.93
N ARG A 147 13.85 -4.45 -7.29
CA ARG A 147 12.80 -4.83 -6.34
C ARG A 147 13.28 -5.73 -5.21
N ARG A 148 14.32 -6.55 -5.46
CA ARG A 148 14.97 -7.36 -4.42
C ARG A 148 15.81 -6.49 -3.49
N GLU A 149 16.51 -5.50 -4.03
CA GLU A 149 17.24 -4.53 -3.22
C GLU A 149 16.30 -3.73 -2.32
N LEU A 150 15.18 -3.23 -2.88
CA LEU A 150 14.15 -2.55 -2.10
C LEU A 150 13.60 -3.47 -0.99
N ALA A 151 13.34 -4.75 -1.30
CA ALA A 151 12.87 -5.71 -0.30
C ALA A 151 13.84 -5.87 0.86
N ALA A 152 15.14 -5.97 0.57
CA ALA A 152 16.18 -6.02 1.60
C ALA A 152 16.23 -4.73 2.42
N HIS A 153 16.14 -3.56 1.75
CA HIS A 153 16.12 -2.25 2.40
C HIS A 153 14.97 -2.10 3.40
N VAL A 154 13.73 -2.40 2.99
CA VAL A 154 12.56 -2.16 3.84
C VAL A 154 12.41 -3.17 4.99
N LEU A 155 12.99 -4.37 4.86
CA LEU A 155 12.94 -5.42 5.88
C LEU A 155 14.16 -5.44 6.82
N PHE A 156 15.32 -5.01 6.34
CA PHE A 156 16.57 -5.03 7.09
C PHE A 156 17.15 -3.62 7.17
N PRO A 157 16.56 -2.72 7.99
CA PRO A 157 17.09 -1.39 8.17
C PRO A 157 18.56 -1.43 8.58
N SER A 158 19.36 -0.51 8.04
CA SER A 158 20.78 -0.39 8.38
C SER A 158 20.97 -0.37 9.89
N ARG A 159 21.85 -1.26 10.38
CA ARG A 159 22.27 -1.25 11.77
C ARG A 159 23.32 -0.15 11.90
N ALA A 160 23.01 0.87 12.71
CA ALA A 160 23.97 1.85 13.18
C ALA A 160 24.97 1.20 14.14
#